data_AF-A0AAN7WXU3-F1
#
_entry.id   AF-A0AAN7WXU3-F1
#
_cell.length_a   1.000
_cell.length_b   1.000
_cell.length_c   1.000
_cell.angle_alpha   90.00
_cell.angle_beta   90.00
_cell.angle_gamma   90.00
#
_symmetry.space_group_name_H-M   'P 1'
#
loop_
_entity.id
_entity.type
_entity.pdbx_description
1 polymer ?
#
loop_
_entity_poly.entity_id
_entity_poly.type
_entity_poly.pdbx_seq_one_letter_code
_entity_poly.pdbx_strand_id
1 'polypeptide(L)'
;MITNRAHRKKDKIPSKYGENMAFIRPPAGPSSFSTSLSEAGVKMNDTVTVRSRKFMTNRLLQRKQMVVDVLHPGKATVPKTEIREKLAKMYKTTPDVVFVFGFRTQFGGGKTTGFAMVYDSLDYAKKNEPKHRLARHGLYEKKKTSRKQRKERKNRMKKVRGTKKASVGAAGKK
;
A
#
# COMPACT_ATOMS: atom_id res chain seq x y z
N MET A 1 8.44 -22.23 -41.55
CA MET A 1 7.54 -23.34 -41.88
C MET A 1 6.94 -23.87 -40.59
N ILE A 2 5.62 -24.06 -40.60
CA ILE A 2 4.71 -24.22 -39.45
C ILE A 2 4.44 -25.71 -39.23
N THR A 3 4.50 -26.22 -38.00
CA THR A 3 3.82 -27.48 -37.62
C THR A 3 3.30 -27.45 -36.18
N ASN A 4 2.04 -27.05 -36.07
CA ASN A 4 0.92 -27.70 -35.39
C ASN A 4 1.03 -28.19 -33.93
N ARG A 5 0.48 -27.33 -33.06
CA ARG A 5 -0.43 -27.57 -31.93
C ARG A 5 -1.26 -28.87 -32.03
N ALA A 6 -1.11 -29.76 -31.04
CA ALA A 6 -2.04 -30.87 -30.80
C ALA A 6 -2.90 -30.59 -29.56
N HIS A 7 -4.22 -30.50 -29.79
CA HIS A 7 -5.24 -30.48 -28.75
C HIS A 7 -5.42 -31.89 -28.18
N ARG A 8 -5.37 -32.04 -26.84
CA ARG A 8 -5.87 -33.24 -26.15
C ARG A 8 -7.15 -32.88 -25.39
N LYS A 9 -8.20 -33.66 -25.66
CA LYS A 9 -9.61 -33.46 -25.30
C LYS A 9 -9.84 -33.51 -23.78
N LYS A 10 -10.93 -32.83 -23.39
CA LYS A 10 -11.58 -32.90 -22.07
C LYS A 10 -12.27 -34.24 -21.92
N ASP A 11 -12.08 -34.91 -20.78
CA ASP A 11 -12.98 -35.96 -20.31
C ASP A 11 -13.58 -35.55 -18.96
N LYS A 12 -14.89 -35.29 -19.00
CA LYS A 12 -15.79 -35.09 -17.87
C LYS A 12 -16.48 -36.45 -17.68
N ILE A 13 -16.33 -37.08 -16.52
CA ILE A 13 -17.13 -38.26 -16.16
C ILE A 13 -18.01 -37.88 -14.97
N PRO A 14 -19.34 -37.94 -15.11
CA PRO A 14 -20.30 -37.80 -14.03
C PRO A 14 -20.80 -39.19 -13.57
N SER A 15 -21.01 -39.40 -12.27
CA SER A 15 -22.04 -40.35 -11.79
C SER A 15 -22.28 -40.18 -10.30
N LYS A 16 -23.51 -39.83 -9.90
CA LYS A 16 -24.63 -40.73 -9.54
C LYS A 16 -24.50 -41.19 -8.10
N TYR A 17 -25.25 -40.57 -7.19
CA TYR A 17 -26.01 -41.13 -6.05
C TYR A 17 -26.73 -39.90 -5.48
N GLY A 18 -28.04 -39.72 -5.65
CA GLY A 18 -29.08 -40.70 -5.44
C GLY A 18 -29.68 -40.39 -4.07
N GLU A 19 -30.86 -39.78 -4.10
CA GLU A 19 -31.75 -39.45 -2.99
C GLU A 19 -31.85 -40.59 -1.97
N ASN A 20 -32.08 -40.28 -0.68
CA ASN A 20 -33.25 -40.80 0.05
C ASN A 20 -33.24 -40.49 1.56
N MET A 21 -34.44 -40.13 2.01
CA MET A 21 -35.02 -40.35 3.34
C MET A 21 -34.58 -39.43 4.48
N ALA A 22 -35.41 -38.41 4.66
CA ALA A 22 -35.63 -37.71 5.91
C ALA A 22 -35.93 -38.71 7.05
N PHE A 23 -35.16 -38.63 8.13
CA PHE A 23 -35.58 -39.07 9.45
C PHE A 23 -35.62 -37.85 10.37
N ILE A 24 -36.83 -37.43 10.70
CA ILE A 24 -37.14 -36.36 11.64
C ILE A 24 -36.74 -36.87 13.04
N ARG A 25 -35.73 -36.25 13.66
CA ARG A 25 -35.56 -36.26 15.12
C ARG A 25 -35.95 -34.88 15.66
N PRO A 26 -36.89 -34.79 16.62
CA PRO A 26 -37.26 -33.52 17.24
C PRO A 26 -36.08 -32.96 18.07
N PRO A 27 -35.94 -31.62 18.17
CA PRO A 27 -34.86 -30.99 18.90
C PRO A 27 -35.04 -31.18 20.42
N ALA A 28 -34.04 -31.79 21.07
CA ALA A 28 -33.92 -31.74 22.52
C ALA A 28 -33.68 -30.28 22.94
N GLY A 29 -34.58 -29.74 23.78
CA GLY A 29 -34.50 -28.37 24.28
C GLY A 29 -33.25 -28.12 25.13
N PRO A 30 -32.91 -26.83 25.39
CA PRO A 30 -31.72 -26.46 26.13
C PRO A 30 -31.88 -26.79 27.62
N SER A 31 -31.07 -27.72 28.12
CA SER A 31 -30.88 -27.91 29.55
C SER A 31 -30.09 -26.72 30.12
N SER A 32 -30.82 -25.78 30.70
CA SER A 32 -30.28 -24.74 31.56
C SER A 32 -29.77 -25.35 32.86
N PHE A 33 -28.45 -25.41 33.08
CA PHE A 33 -27.85 -25.26 34.42
C PHE A 33 -26.34 -24.97 34.29
N SER A 34 -26.01 -23.71 34.56
CA SER A 34 -24.78 -23.16 35.14
C SER A 34 -23.44 -23.88 34.96
N THR A 35 -22.51 -23.21 34.30
CA THR A 35 -21.28 -22.77 34.99
C THR A 35 -20.75 -21.52 34.30
N SER A 36 -20.88 -20.41 35.01
CA SER A 36 -20.11 -19.19 34.80
C SER A 36 -18.64 -19.49 35.05
N LEU A 37 -17.90 -19.73 33.98
CA LEU A 37 -16.47 -19.49 33.91
C LEU A 37 -16.27 -18.64 32.68
N SER A 38 -16.10 -17.35 32.95
CA SER A 38 -15.64 -16.32 32.04
C SER A 38 -15.17 -16.85 30.69
N GLU A 39 -16.03 -16.75 29.68
CA GLU A 39 -15.60 -16.50 28.31
C GLU A 39 -14.94 -15.11 28.24
N ALA A 40 -13.87 -14.92 29.02
CA ALA A 40 -12.75 -14.12 28.57
C ALA A 40 -11.94 -15.00 27.60
N GLY A 41 -12.64 -15.57 26.60
CA GLY A 41 -12.03 -15.80 25.32
C GLY A 41 -11.57 -14.42 24.89
N VAL A 42 -10.27 -14.16 25.08
CA VAL A 42 -9.61 -13.00 24.53
C VAL A 42 -9.99 -13.03 23.07
N LYS A 43 -10.97 -12.20 22.68
CA LYS A 43 -11.16 -11.81 21.30
C LYS A 43 -9.84 -11.13 20.98
N MET A 44 -8.88 -11.93 20.51
CA MET A 44 -7.68 -11.44 19.87
C MET A 44 -8.20 -10.85 18.58
N ASN A 45 -8.81 -9.67 18.71
CA ASN A 45 -8.93 -8.77 17.61
C ASN A 45 -7.46 -8.60 17.19
N ASP A 46 -6.99 -9.28 16.16
CA ASP A 46 -6.83 -8.77 14.81
C ASP A 46 -6.61 -7.25 14.64
N THR A 47 -6.39 -6.51 15.72
CA THR A 47 -6.30 -5.06 15.79
C THR A 47 -4.85 -4.67 15.64
N VAL A 48 -4.58 -4.08 14.48
CA VAL A 48 -3.35 -3.33 14.25
C VAL A 48 -3.40 -2.06 15.09
N THR A 49 -2.50 -1.93 16.05
CA THR A 49 -2.38 -0.73 16.90
C THR A 49 -1.25 0.15 16.40
N VAL A 50 -1.55 1.42 16.16
CA VAL A 50 -0.58 2.42 15.68
C VAL A 50 -0.21 3.32 16.86
N ARG A 51 1.08 3.38 17.21
CA ARG A 51 1.61 4.26 18.26
C ARG A 51 2.56 5.28 17.64
N SER A 52 2.39 6.54 18.03
CA SER A 52 3.31 7.62 17.65
C SER A 52 4.36 7.84 18.73
N ARG A 53 5.63 7.96 18.33
CA ARG A 53 6.76 8.37 19.19
C ARG A 53 7.47 9.58 18.58
N LYS A 54 8.18 10.34 19.42
CA LYS A 54 8.98 11.51 19.01
C LYS A 54 8.15 12.46 18.13
N PHE A 55 6.93 12.76 18.56
CA PHE A 55 6.03 13.68 17.87
C PHE A 55 6.59 15.10 17.93
N MET A 56 6.67 15.76 16.79
CA MET A 56 7.17 17.12 16.67
C MET A 56 6.32 17.90 15.68
N THR A 57 5.88 19.08 16.09
CA THR A 57 5.19 20.05 15.22
C THR A 57 6.22 20.98 14.60
N ASN A 58 6.39 20.93 13.28
CA ASN A 58 7.25 21.85 12.55
C ASN A 58 6.39 22.91 11.84
N ARG A 59 6.39 24.13 12.37
CA ARG A 59 5.59 25.25 11.83
C ARG A 59 6.16 25.81 10.52
N LEU A 60 7.47 25.80 10.33
CA LEU A 60 8.13 26.30 9.12
C LEU A 60 7.71 25.51 7.87
N LEU A 61 7.56 24.20 8.03
CA LEU A 61 7.18 23.28 6.95
C LEU A 61 5.69 22.89 6.98
N GLN A 62 4.93 23.45 7.94
CA GLN A 62 3.51 23.18 8.16
C GLN A 62 3.18 21.69 8.17
N ARG A 63 3.91 20.95 9.01
CA ARG A 63 3.71 19.52 9.16
C ARG A 63 3.98 19.03 10.58
N LYS A 64 3.32 17.94 10.92
CA LYS A 64 3.58 17.13 12.10
C LYS A 64 4.41 15.94 11.65
N GLN A 65 5.59 15.76 12.26
CA GLN A 65 6.48 14.65 11.95
C GLN A 65 6.62 13.76 13.19
N MET A 66 6.59 12.45 12.97
CA MET A 66 6.64 11.46 14.05
C MET A 66 7.23 10.14 13.57
N VAL A 67 7.76 9.38 14.52
CA VAL A 67 8.06 7.95 14.34
C VAL A 67 6.78 7.18 14.64
N VAL A 68 6.45 6.22 13.79
CA VAL A 68 5.26 5.38 13.93
C VAL A 68 5.68 3.95 14.18
N ASP A 69 5.23 3.39 15.30
CA ASP A 69 5.31 1.97 15.58
C ASP A 69 3.96 1.32 15.32
N VAL A 70 3.97 0.23 14.57
CA VAL A 70 2.80 -0.55 14.20
C VAL A 70 2.90 -1.91 14.87
N LEU A 71 2.03 -2.13 15.85
CA LEU A 71 1.88 -3.42 16.54
C LEU A 71 0.80 -4.23 15.84
N HIS A 72 1.14 -5.42 15.37
CA HIS A 72 0.27 -6.30 14.60
C HIS A 72 0.53 -7.76 15.03
N PRO A 73 0.13 -8.14 16.27
CA PRO A 73 0.35 -9.48 16.79
C PRO A 73 -0.40 -10.50 15.93
N GLY A 74 0.26 -11.62 15.60
CA GLY A 74 -0.35 -12.71 14.83
C GLY A 74 -0.71 -12.37 13.37
N LYS A 75 -0.40 -11.16 12.90
CA LYS A 75 -0.70 -10.70 11.53
C LYS A 75 0.55 -10.49 10.71
N ALA A 76 0.38 -10.56 9.39
CA ALA A 76 1.39 -10.16 8.43
C ALA A 76 1.64 -8.63 8.47
N THR A 77 2.64 -8.18 7.71
CA THR A 77 2.96 -6.76 7.62
C THR A 77 1.79 -5.96 7.05
N VAL A 78 1.40 -4.93 7.80
CA VAL A 78 0.24 -4.08 7.50
C VAL A 78 0.52 -3.22 6.27
N PRO A 79 -0.43 -3.12 5.30
CA PRO A 79 -0.27 -2.24 4.15
C PRO A 79 -0.30 -0.76 4.56
N LYS A 80 0.38 0.08 3.75
CA LYS A 80 0.50 1.52 4.03
C LYS A 80 -0.82 2.29 3.88
N THR A 81 -1.80 1.74 3.16
CA THR A 81 -3.15 2.28 3.03
C THR A 81 -3.85 2.30 4.39
N GLU A 82 -3.91 1.16 5.07
CA GLU A 82 -4.54 1.03 6.39
C GLU A 82 -3.86 1.89 7.45
N ILE A 83 -2.53 1.97 7.44
CA ILE A 83 -1.80 2.81 8.40
C ILE A 83 -2.10 4.29 8.16
N ARG A 84 -2.21 4.72 6.90
CA ARG A 84 -2.61 6.10 6.56
C ARG A 84 -4.01 6.42 7.08
N GLU A 85 -4.97 5.52 6.87
CA GLU A 85 -6.35 5.70 7.34
C GLU A 85 -6.43 5.78 8.86
N LYS A 86 -5.68 4.95 9.58
CA LYS A 86 -5.64 5.01 11.06
C LYS A 86 -5.03 6.33 11.55
N LEU A 87 -3.92 6.76 10.96
CA LEU A 87 -3.30 8.04 11.31
C LEU A 87 -4.20 9.23 10.97
N ALA A 88 -4.88 9.19 9.83
CA ALA A 88 -5.86 10.19 9.40
C ALA A 88 -7.00 10.32 10.42
N LYS A 89 -7.56 9.19 10.86
CA LYS A 89 -8.59 9.15 11.92
C LYS A 89 -8.07 9.69 13.25
N MET A 90 -6.86 9.31 13.68
CA MET A 90 -6.27 9.75 14.94
C MET A 90 -6.03 11.28 14.98
N TYR A 91 -5.51 11.84 13.90
CA TYR A 91 -5.14 13.26 13.84
C TYR A 91 -6.21 14.14 13.18
N LYS A 92 -7.38 13.59 12.87
CA LYS A 92 -8.52 14.27 12.26
C LYS A 92 -8.15 14.96 10.93
N THR A 93 -7.41 14.25 10.09
CA THR A 93 -7.00 14.71 8.77
C THR A 93 -7.48 13.77 7.67
N THR A 94 -7.37 14.18 6.40
CA THR A 94 -7.62 13.29 5.28
C THR A 94 -6.39 12.41 4.99
N PRO A 95 -6.58 11.17 4.51
CA PRO A 95 -5.47 10.24 4.24
C PRO A 95 -4.54 10.72 3.11
N ASP A 96 -4.99 11.65 2.26
CA ASP A 96 -4.21 12.22 1.16
C ASP A 96 -3.05 13.11 1.63
N VAL A 97 -3.22 13.71 2.81
CA VAL A 97 -2.26 14.65 3.40
C VAL A 97 -1.24 13.91 4.30
N VAL A 98 -1.46 12.61 4.53
CA VAL A 98 -0.62 11.74 5.36
C VAL A 98 0.35 10.94 4.50
N PHE A 99 1.65 11.22 4.66
CA PHE A 99 2.73 10.52 3.98
C PHE A 99 3.45 9.60 4.95
N VAL A 100 3.52 8.31 4.59
CA VAL A 100 4.13 7.30 5.45
C VAL A 100 5.21 6.53 4.70
N PHE A 101 6.41 6.46 5.28
CA PHE A 101 7.59 5.91 4.60
C PHE A 101 8.57 5.25 5.57
N GLY A 102 9.54 4.53 5.00
CA GLY A 102 10.63 3.94 5.79
C GLY A 102 10.21 2.81 6.72
N PHE A 103 9.10 2.13 6.44
CA PHE A 103 8.67 0.98 7.25
C PHE A 103 9.65 -0.18 7.18
N ARG A 104 10.09 -0.65 8.36
CA ARG A 104 10.93 -1.82 8.56
C ARG A 104 10.33 -2.69 9.65
N THR A 105 10.06 -3.95 9.31
CA THR A 105 9.63 -4.98 10.26
C THR A 105 10.81 -5.42 11.11
N GLN A 106 10.61 -5.56 12.42
CA GLN A 106 11.65 -6.13 13.29
C GLN A 106 11.75 -7.64 13.10
N PHE A 107 12.91 -8.21 13.43
CA PHE A 107 13.10 -9.65 13.46
C PHE A 107 12.15 -10.28 14.50
N GLY A 108 11.57 -11.43 14.17
CA GLY A 108 10.50 -12.05 14.96
C GLY A 108 9.09 -11.50 14.70
N GLY A 109 8.94 -10.46 13.88
CA GLY A 109 7.64 -9.96 13.45
C GLY A 109 6.84 -9.23 14.55
N GLY A 110 5.54 -9.01 14.32
CA GLY A 110 4.61 -8.39 15.27
C GLY A 110 4.79 -6.88 15.52
N LYS A 111 5.97 -6.32 15.20
CA LYS A 111 6.31 -4.90 15.33
C LYS A 111 6.99 -4.39 14.07
N THR A 112 6.51 -3.26 13.56
CA THR A 112 7.10 -2.54 12.42
C THR A 112 7.30 -1.09 12.82
N THR A 113 8.45 -0.52 12.50
CA THR A 113 8.75 0.89 12.76
C THR A 113 8.83 1.65 11.45
N GLY A 114 8.39 2.90 11.43
CA GLY A 114 8.44 3.76 10.25
C GLY A 114 8.31 5.24 10.61
N PHE A 115 8.17 6.08 9.60
CA PHE A 115 7.99 7.51 9.75
C PHE A 115 6.68 7.95 9.12
N ALA A 116 6.01 8.90 9.78
CA ALA A 116 4.86 9.58 9.22
C ALA A 116 5.05 11.09 9.25
N MET A 117 4.59 11.73 8.16
CA MET A 117 4.48 13.17 8.01
C MET A 117 3.02 13.49 7.71
N VAL A 118 2.40 14.29 8.56
CA VAL A 118 1.03 14.79 8.39
C VAL A 118 1.14 16.27 8.10
N TYR A 119 0.84 16.68 6.87
CA TYR A 119 0.78 18.10 6.50
C TYR A 119 -0.56 18.72 6.91
N ASP A 120 -0.64 20.04 6.92
CA ASP A 120 -1.91 20.74 7.12
C ASP A 120 -2.67 20.90 5.78
N SER A 121 -1.95 21.06 4.66
CA SER A 121 -2.53 21.15 3.30
C SER A 121 -1.75 20.34 2.25
N LEU A 122 -2.42 19.95 1.17
CA LEU A 122 -1.82 19.25 0.03
C LEU A 122 -0.81 20.09 -0.75
N ASP A 123 -0.93 21.42 -0.73
CA ASP A 123 -0.03 22.30 -1.46
C ASP A 123 1.36 22.34 -0.81
N TYR A 124 1.38 22.35 0.52
CA TYR A 124 2.63 22.24 1.29
C TYR A 124 3.26 20.87 1.13
N ALA A 125 2.44 19.81 1.08
CA ALA A 125 2.94 18.47 0.79
C ALA A 125 3.64 18.40 -0.58
N LYS A 126 3.05 18.96 -1.64
CA LYS A 126 3.64 18.97 -2.99
C LYS A 126 4.94 19.78 -3.08
N LYS A 127 5.06 20.87 -2.31
CA LYS A 127 6.26 21.72 -2.26
C LYS A 127 7.41 21.06 -1.51
N ASN A 128 7.12 20.45 -0.35
CA ASN A 128 8.13 20.01 0.60
C ASN A 128 8.51 18.53 0.45
N GLU A 129 7.65 17.68 -0.11
CA GLU A 129 7.97 16.26 -0.30
C GLU A 129 8.89 16.03 -1.51
N PRO A 130 9.86 15.10 -1.40
CA PRO A 130 10.61 14.64 -2.55
C PRO A 130 9.68 14.05 -3.64
N LYS A 131 9.91 14.44 -4.90
CA LYS A 131 9.11 14.02 -6.07
C LYS A 131 8.89 12.51 -6.21
N HIS A 132 9.82 11.69 -5.72
CA HIS A 132 9.68 10.23 -5.77
C HIS A 132 8.62 9.68 -4.80
N ARG A 133 8.33 10.37 -3.69
CA ARG A 133 7.25 9.99 -2.78
C ARG A 133 5.91 10.45 -3.30
N LEU A 134 5.84 11.66 -3.86
CA LEU A 134 4.65 12.15 -4.58
C LEU A 134 4.24 11.20 -5.71
N ALA A 135 5.21 10.69 -6.48
CA ALA A 135 4.94 9.72 -7.53
C ALA A 135 4.39 8.37 -7.01
N ARG A 136 4.85 7.91 -5.84
CA ARG A 136 4.31 6.70 -5.20
C ARG A 136 2.91 6.90 -4.63
N HIS A 137 2.56 8.14 -4.28
CA HIS A 137 1.22 8.54 -3.86
C HIS A 137 0.28 8.88 -5.03
N GLY A 138 0.76 8.84 -6.28
CA GLY A 138 -0.06 9.17 -7.46
C GLY A 138 -0.25 10.67 -7.71
N LEU A 139 0.39 11.55 -6.94
CA LEU A 139 0.24 13.01 -7.05
C LEU A 139 1.19 13.64 -8.09
N TYR A 140 2.13 12.87 -8.65
CA TYR A 140 3.10 13.36 -9.62
C TYR A 140 3.55 12.26 -10.58
N GLU A 141 3.48 12.51 -11.88
CA GLU A 141 4.01 11.58 -12.88
C GLU A 141 5.46 11.95 -13.25
N LYS A 142 6.39 11.00 -13.07
CA LYS A 142 7.79 11.19 -13.47
C LYS A 142 8.00 10.73 -14.90
N LYS A 143 8.11 11.68 -15.84
CA LYS A 143 8.60 11.41 -17.21
C LYS A 143 10.03 10.85 -17.16
N LYS A 144 10.20 9.57 -17.52
CA LYS A 144 11.50 8.90 -17.56
C LYS A 144 12.12 9.05 -18.95
N THR A 145 13.12 9.91 -19.08
CA THR A 145 14.04 9.90 -20.24
C THR A 145 15.29 9.12 -19.87
N SER A 146 15.80 8.27 -20.77
CA SER A 146 17.03 7.51 -20.51
C SER A 146 18.23 8.44 -20.26
N ARG A 147 19.11 8.06 -19.32
CA ARG A 147 20.35 8.80 -19.02
C ARG A 147 21.23 8.94 -20.28
N LYS A 148 21.27 7.89 -21.12
CA LYS A 148 22.00 7.86 -22.39
C LYS A 148 21.45 8.92 -23.36
N GLN A 149 20.14 8.90 -23.61
CA GLN A 149 19.45 9.87 -24.48
C GLN A 149 19.65 11.31 -24.02
N ARG A 150 19.63 11.58 -22.71
CA ARG A 150 19.89 12.93 -22.16
C ARG A 150 21.33 13.39 -22.41
N LYS A 151 22.31 12.51 -22.23
CA LYS A 151 23.73 12.82 -22.48
C LYS A 151 24.01 13.04 -23.97
N GLU A 152 23.47 12.17 -24.83
CA GLU A 152 23.61 12.29 -26.29
C GLU A 152 22.93 13.55 -26.81
N ARG A 153 21.72 13.88 -26.33
CA ARG A 153 21.05 15.15 -26.67
C ARG A 153 21.90 16.35 -26.25
N LYS A 154 22.47 16.35 -25.04
CA LYS A 154 23.36 17.42 -24.57
C LYS A 154 24.58 17.58 -25.49
N ASN A 155 25.23 16.49 -25.89
CA ASN A 155 26.40 16.53 -26.76
C ASN A 155 26.04 17.01 -28.18
N ARG A 156 24.90 16.58 -28.73
CA ARG A 156 24.38 17.08 -30.03
C ARG A 156 24.06 18.58 -29.99
N MET A 157 23.42 19.06 -28.92
CA MET A 157 23.09 20.48 -28.75
C MET A 157 24.31 21.40 -28.58
N LYS A 158 25.44 20.86 -28.08
CA LYS A 158 26.70 21.61 -27.99
C LYS A 158 27.36 21.85 -29.35
N LYS A 159 27.10 21.01 -30.36
CA LYS A 159 27.70 21.12 -31.71
C LYS A 159 27.13 22.26 -32.55
N VAL A 160 25.93 22.73 -32.24
CA VAL A 160 25.21 23.76 -33.02
C VAL A 160 25.04 25.05 -32.23
N ARG A 161 25.02 26.21 -32.91
CA ARG A 161 24.85 27.55 -32.33
C ARG A 161 23.58 28.23 -32.86
N GLY A 162 23.10 29.25 -32.16
CA GLY A 162 21.93 30.05 -32.56
C GLY A 162 20.65 29.23 -32.69
N THR A 163 19.80 29.62 -33.65
CA THR A 163 18.49 29.00 -33.93
C THR A 163 18.58 27.51 -34.32
N LYS A 164 19.74 27.05 -34.82
CA LYS A 164 20.01 25.64 -35.14
C LYS A 164 19.98 24.70 -33.92
N LYS A 165 19.98 25.21 -32.68
CA LYS A 165 19.80 24.39 -31.47
C LYS A 165 18.37 23.82 -31.33
N ALA A 166 17.37 24.55 -31.81
CA ALA A 166 15.96 24.15 -31.68
C ALA A 166 15.65 22.89 -32.52
N SER A 167 16.20 22.80 -33.74
CA SER A 167 16.00 21.66 -34.63
C SER A 167 16.63 20.37 -34.09
N VAL A 168 17.83 20.45 -33.51
CA VAL A 168 18.54 19.29 -32.92
C VAL A 168 17.87 18.82 -31.62
N GLY A 169 17.24 19.72 -30.87
CA GLY A 169 16.49 19.38 -29.65
C GLY A 169 15.21 18.59 -29.94
N ALA A 170 14.56 18.83 -31.08
CA ALA A 170 13.33 18.19 -31.52
C ALA A 170 13.55 16.78 -32.14
N ALA A 171 14.77 16.47 -32.61
CA ALA A 171 15.12 15.22 -33.29
C ALA A 171 15.06 13.94 -32.41
N GLY A 172 14.46 13.99 -31.23
CA GLY A 172 14.21 12.83 -30.36
C GLY A 172 12.76 12.68 -29.93
N LYS A 173 11.82 13.24 -30.71
CA LYS A 173 10.36 13.22 -30.52
C LYS A 173 9.62 12.49 -31.65
N LYS A 174 10.31 11.63 -32.40
CA LYS A 174 9.68 10.64 -33.29
C LYS A 174 9.48 9.35 -32.51
#